data_AF-A0A0S8E4C0-F1
#
_entry.id   AF-A0A0S8E4C0-F1
#
_cell.length_a   1.000
_cell.length_b   1.000
_cell.length_c   1.000
_cell.angle_alpha   90.00
_cell.angle_beta   90.00
_cell.angle_gamma   90.00
#
_symmetry.space_group_name_H-M   'P 1'
#
loop_
_entity.id
_entity.type
_entity.pdbx_description
1 polymer ?
#
loop_
_entity_poly.entity_id
_entity_poly.type
_entity_poly.pdbx_seq_one_letter_code
_entity_poly.pdbx_strand_id
1 'polypeptide(L)'
;MRAPLTSKQKKIYDFIAAFIANHKKAPYIREIQEACQVNSYKSVVDKLLSMEKKGYIRRRLNKHRSIKLTKFGAFEQEKTQVDSKELSQENKIEVEI
;
A
#
# COMPACT_ATOMS: atom_id res chain seq x y z
N MET A 1 -3.13 20.77 8.86
CA MET A 1 -3.79 19.72 9.68
C MET A 1 -4.13 18.54 8.78
N ARG A 2 -3.84 17.29 9.18
CA ARG A 2 -4.29 16.12 8.40
C ARG A 2 -5.80 15.93 8.59
N ALA A 3 -6.54 15.73 7.51
CA ALA A 3 -7.95 15.40 7.61
C ALA A 3 -8.12 14.01 8.26
N PRO A 4 -9.08 13.83 9.20
CA PRO A 4 -9.28 12.57 9.89
C PRO A 4 -9.63 11.44 8.91
N LEU A 5 -9.23 10.22 9.24
CA LEU A 5 -9.66 9.03 8.50
C LEU A 5 -11.14 8.73 8.81
N THR A 6 -11.89 8.34 7.79
CA THR A 6 -13.23 7.78 8.01
C THR A 6 -13.13 6.39 8.63
N SER A 7 -14.21 5.88 9.24
CA SER A 7 -14.21 4.54 9.86
C SER A 7 -13.77 3.43 8.89
N LYS A 8 -14.16 3.53 7.62
CA LYS A 8 -13.74 2.58 6.56
C LYS A 8 -12.25 2.70 6.22
N GLN A 9 -11.71 3.93 6.20
CA GLN A 9 -10.29 4.16 5.97
C GLN A 9 -9.44 3.71 7.17
N LYS A 10 -9.94 3.92 8.39
CA LYS A 10 -9.30 3.46 9.62
C LYS A 10 -9.17 1.93 9.64
N LYS A 11 -10.23 1.19 9.30
CA LYS A 11 -10.16 -0.28 9.16
C LYS A 11 -9.05 -0.74 8.21
N ILE A 12 -8.92 -0.09 7.04
CA ILE A 12 -7.86 -0.39 6.08
C ILE A 12 -6.47 -0.08 6.67
N TYR A 13 -6.33 1.08 7.32
CA TYR A 13 -5.07 1.48 7.95
C TYR A 13 -4.64 0.48 9.03
N ASP A 14 -5.56 0.13 9.93
CA ASP A 14 -5.32 -0.79 11.04
C ASP A 14 -4.96 -2.19 10.51
N PHE A 15 -5.64 -2.66 9.46
CA PHE A 15 -5.30 -3.91 8.79
C PHE A 15 -3.88 -3.88 8.20
N ILE A 16 -3.52 -2.82 7.47
CA ILE A 16 -2.17 -2.69 6.89
C ILE A 16 -1.11 -2.67 8.00
N ALA A 17 -1.37 -1.99 9.11
CA ALA A 17 -0.46 -1.95 10.26
C ALA A 17 -0.26 -3.32 10.88
N ALA A 18 -1.35 -4.05 11.15
CA ALA A 18 -1.29 -5.40 11.69
C ALA A 18 -0.58 -6.36 10.71
N PHE A 19 -0.88 -6.27 9.42
CA PHE A 19 -0.28 -7.13 8.39
C PHE A 19 1.24 -6.92 8.29
N ILE A 20 1.69 -5.67 8.30
CA ILE A 20 3.13 -5.35 8.28
C ILE A 20 3.80 -5.85 9.56
N ALA A 21 3.17 -5.68 10.72
CA ALA A 21 3.70 -6.16 12.00
C ALA A 21 3.88 -7.69 12.01
N ASN A 22 2.92 -8.43 11.47
CA ASN A 22 2.93 -9.90 11.47
C ASN A 22 3.82 -10.49 10.37
N HIS A 23 3.80 -9.93 9.16
CA HIS A 23 4.45 -10.52 7.99
C HIS A 23 5.74 -9.82 7.56
N LYS A 24 6.11 -8.70 8.20
CA LYS A 24 7.25 -7.84 7.84
C LYS A 24 7.24 -7.36 6.38
N LYS A 25 6.09 -7.40 5.72
CA LYS A 25 5.89 -7.01 4.32
C LYS A 25 4.54 -6.32 4.14
N ALA A 26 4.43 -5.46 3.13
CA ALA A 26 3.17 -4.81 2.83
C ALA A 26 2.17 -5.79 2.20
N PRO A 27 0.86 -5.62 2.49
CA PRO A 27 -0.19 -6.40 1.84
C PRO A 27 -0.41 -5.95 0.38
N TYR A 28 -0.98 -6.85 -0.42
CA TYR A 28 -1.56 -6.56 -1.72
C TYR A 28 -2.94 -5.90 -1.59
N ILE A 29 -3.36 -5.21 -2.65
CA ILE A 29 -4.69 -4.60 -2.71
C ILE A 29 -5.80 -5.65 -2.56
N ARG A 30 -5.59 -6.86 -3.08
CA ARG A 30 -6.55 -7.98 -2.96
C ARG A 30 -6.68 -8.47 -1.51
N GLU A 31 -5.56 -8.62 -0.79
CA GLU A 31 -5.56 -8.97 0.64
C GLU A 31 -6.31 -7.91 1.47
N ILE A 32 -6.10 -6.62 1.17
CA ILE A 32 -6.83 -5.52 1.80
C ILE A 32 -8.34 -5.61 1.48
N GLN A 33 -8.68 -5.92 0.23
CA GLN A 33 -10.07 -6.04 -0.21
C GLN A 33 -10.81 -7.14 0.56
N GLU A 34 -10.21 -8.32 0.65
CA GLU A 34 -10.77 -9.50 1.32
C GLU A 34 -10.90 -9.25 2.82
N ALA A 35 -9.84 -8.76 3.48
CA ALA A 35 -9.85 -8.52 4.92
C ALA A 35 -10.80 -7.38 5.35
N CYS A 36 -10.93 -6.33 4.52
CA CYS A 36 -11.80 -5.19 4.83
C CYS A 36 -13.20 -5.30 4.20
N GLN A 37 -13.53 -6.43 3.57
CA GLN A 37 -14.81 -6.69 2.89
C GLN A 37 -15.23 -5.52 1.97
N VAL A 38 -14.29 -5.06 1.13
CA VAL A 38 -14.55 -3.96 0.19
C VAL A 38 -15.04 -4.53 -1.14
N ASN A 39 -16.15 -3.99 -1.65
CA ASN A 39 -16.83 -4.52 -2.84
C ASN A 39 -15.99 -4.58 -4.12
N SER A 40 -15.00 -3.69 -4.27
CA SER A 40 -14.19 -3.65 -5.50
C SER A 40 -12.75 -3.23 -5.27
N TYR A 41 -11.88 -3.74 -6.14
CA TYR A 41 -10.46 -3.39 -6.19
C TYR A 41 -10.26 -1.88 -6.33
N LYS A 42 -11.02 -1.25 -7.25
CA LYS A 42 -10.98 0.19 -7.47
C LYS A 42 -11.36 0.98 -6.21
N SER A 43 -12.37 0.53 -5.47
CA SER A 43 -12.74 1.16 -4.19
C SER A 43 -11.62 1.12 -3.15
N VAL A 44 -10.82 0.05 -3.12
CA VAL A 44 -9.63 0.00 -2.26
C VAL A 44 -8.58 1.00 -2.75
N VAL A 45 -8.30 1.03 -4.06
CA VAL A 45 -7.34 1.98 -4.66
C VAL A 45 -7.72 3.42 -4.36
N ASP A 46 -8.98 3.80 -4.53
CA ASP A 46 -9.48 5.16 -4.30
C ASP A 46 -9.38 5.55 -2.81
N LYS A 47 -9.65 4.61 -1.90
CA LYS A 47 -9.45 4.82 -0.45
C LYS A 47 -7.97 5.01 -0.12
N LEU A 48 -7.08 4.20 -0.68
CA LEU A 48 -5.64 4.34 -0.51
C LEU A 48 -5.13 5.69 -1.05
N LEU A 49 -5.61 6.14 -2.23
CA LEU A 49 -5.30 7.48 -2.75
C LEU A 49 -5.73 8.59 -1.79
N SER A 50 -6.94 8.50 -1.24
CA SER A 50 -7.42 9.47 -0.27
C SER A 50 -6.57 9.46 1.01
N MET A 51 -6.18 8.28 1.51
CA MET A 51 -5.31 8.15 2.68
C MET A 51 -3.89 8.66 2.42
N GLU A 52 -3.37 8.49 1.21
CA GLU A 52 -2.09 9.03 0.75
C GLU A 52 -2.10 10.56 0.67
N LYS A 53 -3.16 11.15 0.10
CA LYS A 53 -3.38 12.61 0.10
C LYS A 53 -3.47 13.19 1.51
N LYS A 54 -4.08 12.46 2.44
CA LYS A 54 -4.11 12.80 3.87
C LYS A 54 -2.76 12.55 4.56
N GLY A 55 -1.85 11.84 3.92
CA GLY A 55 -0.48 11.54 4.36
C GLY A 55 -0.34 10.29 5.24
N TYR A 56 -1.41 9.56 5.55
CA TYR A 56 -1.33 8.38 6.43
C TYR A 56 -0.49 7.25 5.83
N ILE A 57 -0.44 7.17 4.50
CA ILE A 57 0.33 6.16 3.79
C ILE A 57 1.12 6.80 2.65
N ARG A 58 2.11 6.07 2.14
CA ARG A 58 2.79 6.33 0.87
C ARG A 58 2.89 5.05 0.08
N ARG A 59 2.78 5.12 -1.24
CA ARG A 59 2.98 3.95 -2.11
C ARG A 59 3.71 4.33 -3.40
N ARG A 60 4.25 3.33 -4.09
CA ARG A 60 4.80 3.51 -5.44
C ARG A 60 3.83 2.89 -6.43
N LEU A 61 3.41 3.69 -7.41
CA LEU A 61 2.63 3.18 -8.54
C LEU A 61 3.47 2.11 -9.27
N ASN A 62 2.82 1.07 -9.77
CA ASN A 62 3.43 -0.04 -10.50
C ASN A 62 4.44 -0.89 -9.72
N LYS A 63 4.55 -0.72 -8.40
CA LYS A 63 5.35 -1.61 -7.54
C LYS A 63 4.45 -2.34 -6.55
N HIS A 64 4.42 -3.66 -6.67
CA HIS A 64 3.76 -4.52 -5.71
C HIS A 64 4.33 -4.32 -4.30
N ARG A 65 3.48 -4.52 -3.27
CA ARG A 65 3.87 -4.42 -1.85
C ARG A 65 4.65 -3.14 -1.49
N SER A 66 4.35 -2.02 -2.15
CA SER A 66 5.06 -0.75 -1.93
C SER A 66 4.41 0.17 -0.89
N ILE A 67 3.31 -0.27 -0.28
CA ILE A 67 2.58 0.52 0.71
C ILE A 67 3.42 0.62 1.99
N LYS A 68 3.69 1.86 2.42
CA LYS A 68 4.34 2.19 3.68
C LYS A 68 3.40 3.05 4.53
N LEU A 69 3.39 2.79 5.83
CA LEU A 69 2.68 3.62 6.80
C LEU A 69 3.55 4.81 7.19
N THR A 70 2.97 6.00 7.17
CA THR A 70 3.64 7.20 7.69
C THR A 70 3.30 7.29 9.16
N LYS A 71 4.21 6.86 10.05
CA LYS A 71 3.99 6.96 11.51
C LYS A 71 3.66 8.41 11.90
N PHE A 72 2.73 8.56 12.84
CA PHE A 72 2.53 9.80 13.58
C PHE A 72 3.66 9.91 14.60
N GLY A 73 4.48 10.96 14.50
CA GLY A 73 5.62 11.22 15.41
C GLY A 73 6.84 10.36 15.10
N ALA A 74 7.96 11.01 14.79
CA ALA A 74 9.26 10.41 14.45
C ALA A 74 9.26 9.54 13.17
N PHE A 75 9.70 10.11 12.05
CA PHE A 75 11.10 9.91 11.66
C PHE A 75 11.46 10.81 10.47
N GLU A 76 12.59 11.48 10.70
CA GLU A 76 13.47 12.17 9.76
C GLU A 76 13.84 11.30 8.55
N GLN A 77 14.35 11.98 7.53
CA GLN A 77 14.63 11.47 6.20
C GLN A 77 15.65 10.33 6.19
N GLU A 78 15.46 9.35 5.30
CA GLU A 78 16.60 8.74 4.61
C GLU A 78 16.39 8.86 3.11
N LYS A 79 17.06 9.88 2.57
CA LYS A 79 17.59 9.85 1.22
C LYS A 79 18.54 8.65 1.15
N THR A 80 18.11 7.54 0.58
CA THR A 80 19.03 6.59 -0.04
C THR A 80 18.70 6.53 -1.51
N GLN A 81 19.40 7.40 -2.22
CA GLN A 81 19.91 7.16 -3.56
C GLN A 81 20.49 5.74 -3.62
N VAL A 82 19.79 4.80 -4.25
CA VAL A 82 20.44 3.68 -4.92
C VAL A 82 19.88 3.61 -6.33
N ASP A 83 20.82 3.78 -7.23
CA ASP A 83 20.72 3.88 -8.66
C ASP A 83 20.03 2.70 -9.34
N SER A 84 19.47 3.05 -10.48
CA SER A 84 19.37 2.24 -11.70
C SER A 84 20.12 0.89 -11.69
N LYS A 85 19.35 -0.20 -11.61
CA LYS A 85 19.45 -1.44 -12.42
C LYS A 85 18.66 -2.55 -11.73
N GLU A 86 17.48 -2.88 -12.27
CA GLU A 86 17.13 -4.26 -12.61
C GLU A 86 15.87 -4.23 -13.48
N LEU A 87 16.13 -4.54 -14.74
CA LEU A 87 15.17 -4.73 -15.81
C LEU A 87 14.56 -6.12 -15.72
N SER A 88 13.30 -6.20 -16.16
CA SER A 88 12.74 -7.29 -16.95
C SER A 88 12.49 -8.63 -16.26
N GLN A 89 11.50 -9.36 -16.80
CA GLN A 89 11.10 -10.73 -16.47
C GLN A 89 10.34 -10.79 -15.11
N GLU A 90 9.03 -10.97 -15.01
CA GLU A 90 8.20 -12.04 -15.57
C GLU A 90 6.73 -11.56 -15.63
N ASN A 91 6.15 -11.57 -16.82
CA ASN A 91 4.77 -12.03 -17.04
C ASN A 91 4.64 -12.38 -18.51
N LYS A 92 5.45 -13.36 -18.91
CA LYS A 92 5.21 -14.18 -20.09
C LYS A 92 4.30 -15.31 -19.59
N ILE A 93 2.99 -15.13 -19.66
CA ILE A 93 2.08 -16.28 -19.72
C ILE A 93 1.81 -16.47 -21.20
N GLU A 94 2.66 -17.29 -21.81
CA GLU A 94 2.28 -18.05 -22.99
C GLU A 94 1.09 -18.93 -22.59
N VAL A 95 -0.04 -18.75 -23.27
CA VAL A 95 -1.04 -19.81 -23.38
C VAL A 95 -1.03 -20.21 -24.85
N GLU A 96 -0.25 -21.25 -25.13
CA GLU A 96 -0.30 -22.01 -26.36
C GLU A 96 -0.84 -23.39 -25.98
N ILE A 97 -2.14 -23.62 -26.21
CA ILE A 97 -2.74 -24.86 -26.74
C ILE A 97 -3.98 -24.44 -27.54
#